data_AF-A0A821YSL6-F1
#
_entry.id   AF-A0A821YSL6-F1
#
_cell.length_a   1.000
_cell.length_b   1.000
_cell.length_c   1.000
_cell.angle_alpha   90.00
_cell.angle_beta   90.00
_cell.angle_gamma   90.00
#
_symmetry.space_group_name_H-M   'P 1'
#
loop_
_entity.id
_entity.type
_entity.pdbx_description
1 polymer ?
#
loop_
_entity_poly.entity_id
_entity_poly.type
_entity_poly.pdbx_seq_one_letter_code
_entity_poly.pdbx_strand_id
1 'polypeptide(L)'
;MPAKKTRFTTLDLKACIAAVRKRFAGVRVVNIYDVDNKTYLIKFSKPDDKGVLLIESGIRIHTTEFDWPKGLIPSGFAMKLRKHLKSRRLESIEQLGMDRIIDIQFGSGEAAYHLIVELYDKGNIILTDFNYVILSLIRKRTDATTDERFAVNEKYPIEGVKQPEDLLSLE
;
A
#
# COMPACT_ATOMS: atom_id res chain seq x y z
N MET A 1 23.87 15.34 8.40
CA MET A 1 22.97 14.20 8.11
C MET A 1 22.46 14.37 6.69
N PRO A 2 22.47 13.34 5.83
CA PRO A 2 21.92 13.47 4.48
C PRO A 2 20.44 13.88 4.58
N ALA A 3 20.01 14.82 3.74
CA ALA A 3 18.63 15.29 3.72
C ALA A 3 17.68 14.11 3.46
N LYS A 4 16.68 13.93 4.32
CA LYS A 4 15.69 12.86 4.18
C LYS A 4 14.90 13.12 2.88
N LYS A 5 15.07 12.26 1.87
CA LYS A 5 14.35 12.37 0.59
C LYS A 5 12.85 12.47 0.87
N THR A 6 12.24 13.53 0.38
CA THR A 6 10.83 13.83 0.66
C THR A 6 9.90 13.03 -0.24
N ARG A 7 10.23 12.80 -1.52
CA ARG A 7 9.38 12.07 -2.47
C ARG A 7 10.13 10.95 -3.18
N PHE A 8 9.53 9.77 -3.28
CA PHE A 8 10.17 8.61 -3.89
C PHE A 8 9.94 8.58 -5.40
N THR A 9 11.04 8.43 -6.14
CA THR A 9 11.01 8.15 -7.59
C THR A 9 10.65 6.68 -7.84
N THR A 10 10.41 6.29 -9.10
CA THR A 10 10.18 4.89 -9.46
C THR A 10 11.38 4.00 -9.12
N LEU A 11 12.61 4.51 -9.21
CA LEU A 11 13.80 3.76 -8.80
C LEU A 11 13.83 3.55 -7.27
N ASP A 12 13.54 4.60 -6.51
CA ASP A 12 13.44 4.50 -5.04
C ASP A 12 12.34 3.50 -4.65
N LEU A 13 11.22 3.51 -5.37
CA LEU A 13 10.10 2.59 -5.18
C LEU A 13 10.52 1.12 -5.37
N LYS A 14 11.18 0.80 -6.48
CA LYS A 14 11.68 -0.56 -6.77
C LYS A 14 12.65 -1.04 -5.68
N ALA A 15 13.57 -0.18 -5.26
CA ALA A 15 14.50 -0.51 -4.18
C ALA A 15 13.78 -0.78 -2.86
N CYS A 16 12.77 0.02 -2.53
CA CYS A 16 11.99 -0.15 -1.30
C CYS A 16 11.12 -1.41 -1.33
N ILE A 17 10.48 -1.71 -2.46
CA ILE A 17 9.72 -2.95 -2.65
C ILE A 17 10.63 -4.17 -2.41
N ALA A 18 11.83 -4.18 -3.00
CA ALA A 18 12.79 -5.26 -2.81
C ALA A 18 13.23 -5.40 -1.33
N ALA A 19 13.50 -4.28 -0.65
CA ALA A 19 13.86 -4.28 0.77
C ALA A 19 12.72 -4.78 1.66
N VAL A 20 11.48 -4.33 1.41
CA VAL A 20 10.29 -4.74 2.15
C VAL A 20 10.01 -6.22 1.94
N ARG A 21 10.07 -6.71 0.69
CA ARG A 21 9.89 -8.13 0.36
C ARG A 21 10.91 -9.00 1.10
N LYS A 22 12.20 -8.62 1.05
CA LYS A 22 13.27 -9.33 1.75
C LYS A 22 13.06 -9.37 3.27
N ARG A 23 12.54 -8.28 3.86
CA ARG A 23 12.38 -8.19 5.32
C ARG A 23 11.11 -8.88 5.83
N PHE A 24 9.99 -8.73 5.11
CA PHE A 24 8.64 -9.01 5.62
C PHE A 24 7.83 -10.07 4.87
N ALA A 25 8.28 -10.62 3.73
CA ALA A 25 7.55 -11.70 3.06
C ALA A 25 7.34 -12.90 4.02
N GLY A 26 6.12 -13.42 4.06
CA GLY A 26 5.67 -14.47 4.98
C GLY A 26 5.48 -14.03 6.45
N VAL A 27 5.82 -12.78 6.80
CA VAL A 27 5.73 -12.26 8.17
C VAL A 27 4.32 -11.76 8.46
N ARG A 28 3.84 -12.00 9.69
CA ARG A 28 2.49 -11.61 10.10
C ARG A 28 2.41 -10.15 10.54
N VAL A 29 1.31 -9.51 10.16
CA VAL A 29 0.90 -8.19 10.67
C VAL A 29 0.48 -8.34 12.13
N VAL A 30 1.10 -7.55 12.99
CA VAL A 30 0.79 -7.45 14.44
C VAL A 30 -0.31 -6.45 14.68
N ASN A 31 -0.12 -5.26 14.10
CA ASN A 31 -1.03 -4.15 14.27
C ASN A 31 -0.79 -3.10 13.19
N ILE A 32 -1.77 -2.23 13.00
CA ILE A 32 -1.71 -1.13 12.05
C ILE A 32 -2.02 0.15 12.80
N TYR A 33 -1.27 1.21 12.57
CA TYR A 33 -1.49 2.52 13.19
C TYR A 33 -1.56 3.59 12.11
N ASP A 34 -2.10 4.73 12.48
CA ASP A 34 -2.09 5.96 11.71
C ASP A 34 -1.44 7.07 12.54
N VAL A 35 -0.64 7.87 11.86
CA VAL A 35 0.01 9.07 12.40
C VAL A 35 -0.88 10.28 12.12
N ASP A 36 -1.43 10.33 10.90
CA ASP A 36 -2.33 11.36 10.39
C ASP A 36 -3.27 10.75 9.32
N ASN A 37 -3.94 11.59 8.52
CA ASN A 37 -4.90 11.14 7.52
C ASN A 37 -4.29 10.50 6.24
N LYS A 38 -2.95 10.52 6.10
CA LYS A 38 -2.20 10.01 4.94
C LYS A 38 -1.08 9.05 5.30
N THR A 39 -0.67 9.02 6.56
CA THR A 39 0.50 8.28 7.04
C THR A 39 0.08 7.11 7.93
N TYR A 40 0.40 5.91 7.49
CA TYR A 40 0.07 4.64 8.16
C TYR A 40 1.31 3.83 8.47
N LEU A 41 1.25 3.05 9.54
CA LEU A 41 2.32 2.20 10.03
C LEU A 41 1.80 0.77 10.14
N ILE A 42 2.39 -0.16 9.40
CA ILE A 42 2.09 -1.59 9.50
C ILE A 42 3.22 -2.25 10.30
N LYS A 43 2.89 -2.74 11.49
CA LYS A 43 3.84 -3.43 12.36
C LYS A 43 3.83 -4.92 12.05
N PHE A 44 5.00 -5.47 11.83
CA PHE A 44 5.22 -6.90 11.61
C PHE A 44 5.89 -7.53 12.84
N SER A 45 5.67 -8.83 13.07
CA SER A 45 6.38 -9.59 14.10
C SER A 45 7.22 -10.68 13.45
N LYS A 46 8.53 -10.50 13.47
CA LYS A 46 9.50 -11.58 13.31
C LYS A 46 9.88 -12.10 14.71
N PRO A 47 10.26 -13.37 14.86
CA PRO A 47 10.73 -13.90 16.16
C PRO A 47 11.84 -13.05 16.79
N ASP A 48 12.76 -12.54 15.96
CA ASP A 48 13.96 -11.82 16.42
C ASP A 48 13.99 -10.33 16.01
N ASP A 49 12.97 -9.85 15.29
CA ASP A 49 12.94 -8.48 14.74
C ASP A 49 11.51 -7.93 14.69
N LYS A 50 11.31 -6.75 15.27
CA LYS A 50 10.06 -6.00 15.13
C LYS A 50 10.29 -4.90 14.11
N GLY A 51 9.90 -5.15 12.87
CA GLY A 51 9.95 -4.14 11.82
C GLY A 51 8.61 -3.42 11.62
N VAL A 52 8.70 -2.15 11.25
CA VAL A 52 7.54 -1.32 10.90
C VAL A 52 7.69 -0.84 9.46
N LEU A 53 6.64 -1.00 8.67
CA LEU A 53 6.49 -0.40 7.35
C LEU A 53 5.72 0.90 7.49
N LEU A 54 6.32 2.01 7.07
CA LEU A 54 5.67 3.30 6.98
C LEU A 54 5.18 3.52 5.55
N ILE A 55 3.93 3.91 5.42
CA ILE A 55 3.28 4.28 4.16
C ILE A 55 2.78 5.71 4.31
N GLU A 56 3.25 6.59 3.44
CA GLU A 56 2.81 7.98 3.35
C GLU A 56 2.25 8.20 1.95
N SER A 57 0.92 8.28 1.89
CA SER A 57 0.17 8.39 0.65
C SER A 57 0.65 9.53 -0.25
N GLY A 58 0.88 9.25 -1.54
CA GLY A 58 1.34 10.24 -2.53
C GLY A 58 2.83 10.58 -2.47
N ILE A 59 3.57 9.95 -1.55
CA ILE A 59 4.91 10.40 -1.16
C ILE A 59 5.93 9.25 -1.11
N ARG A 60 5.78 8.30 -0.19
CA ARG A 60 6.80 7.25 0.07
C ARG A 60 6.27 6.01 0.78
N ILE A 61 7.05 4.94 0.70
CA ILE A 61 6.89 3.70 1.46
C ILE A 61 8.27 3.19 1.87
N HIS A 62 8.50 2.89 3.16
CA HIS A 62 9.79 2.36 3.59
C HIS A 62 9.71 1.72 4.98
N THR A 63 10.70 0.89 5.31
CA THR A 63 10.86 0.36 6.67
C THR A 63 11.43 1.44 7.60
N THR A 64 10.95 1.49 8.83
CA THR A 64 11.40 2.44 9.85
C THR A 64 11.67 1.74 11.18
N GLU A 65 12.68 2.22 11.89
CA GLU A 65 13.01 1.83 13.27
C GLU A 65 12.71 2.98 14.25
N PHE A 66 12.41 4.16 13.74
CA PHE A 66 11.97 5.30 14.55
C PHE A 66 10.61 5.04 15.17
N ASP A 67 10.43 5.55 16.40
CA ASP A 67 9.12 5.61 17.01
C ASP A 67 8.35 6.81 16.46
N TRP A 68 7.18 6.53 15.89
CA TRP A 68 6.32 7.55 15.31
C TRP A 68 5.16 7.85 16.27
N PRO A 69 4.68 9.11 16.33
CA PRO A 69 3.50 9.46 17.10
C PRO A 69 2.30 8.69 16.52
N LYS A 70 1.55 8.01 17.39
CA LYS A 70 0.40 7.20 17.00
C LYS A 70 -0.84 7.93 17.47
N GLY A 71 -1.87 7.98 16.63
CA GLY A 71 -3.18 8.48 17.06
C GLY A 71 -3.65 7.73 18.31
N LEU A 72 -4.09 8.47 19.34
CA LEU A 72 -4.70 7.89 20.54
C LEU A 72 -5.92 7.04 20.17
N ILE A 73 -6.68 7.52 19.18
CA ILE A 73 -7.84 6.85 18.60
C ILE A 73 -7.51 6.57 17.12
N PRO A 74 -7.54 5.31 16.68
CA PRO A 74 -7.30 4.98 15.27
C PRO A 74 -8.44 5.53 14.40
N SER A 75 -8.10 6.05 13.21
CA SER A 75 -9.12 6.44 12.23
C SER A 75 -9.99 5.26 11.80
N GLY A 76 -11.19 5.56 11.26
CA GLY A 76 -12.06 4.53 10.70
C GLY A 76 -11.41 3.69 9.60
N PHE A 77 -10.53 4.32 8.80
CA PHE A 77 -9.73 3.61 7.80
C PHE A 77 -8.70 2.68 8.46
N ALA A 78 -7.93 3.16 9.45
CA ALA A 78 -7.00 2.32 10.21
C ALA A 78 -7.71 1.15 10.90
N MET A 79 -8.93 1.36 11.43
CA MET A 79 -9.74 0.29 11.99
C MET A 79 -10.15 -0.76 10.95
N LYS A 80 -10.53 -0.34 9.73
CA LYS A 80 -10.81 -1.26 8.63
C LYS A 80 -9.58 -2.07 8.24
N LEU A 81 -8.41 -1.44 8.15
CA LEU A 81 -7.15 -2.16 7.93
C LEU A 81 -6.88 -3.17 9.04
N ARG A 82 -7.04 -2.80 10.32
CA ARG A 82 -6.87 -3.74 11.44
C ARG A 82 -7.83 -4.92 11.36
N LYS A 83 -9.10 -4.67 11.02
CA LYS A 83 -10.13 -5.72 10.89
C LYS A 83 -9.74 -6.76 9.83
N HIS A 84 -9.20 -6.32 8.71
CA HIS A 84 -8.94 -7.19 7.57
C HIS A 84 -7.51 -7.74 7.51
N LEU A 85 -6.49 -6.99 7.94
CA LEU A 85 -5.08 -7.34 7.71
C LEU A 85 -4.37 -7.89 8.95
N LYS A 86 -4.86 -7.63 10.16
CA LYS A 86 -4.19 -8.10 11.39
C LYS A 86 -4.11 -9.64 11.40
N SER A 87 -2.96 -10.17 11.84
CA SER A 87 -2.62 -11.60 11.86
C SER A 87 -2.45 -12.27 10.50
N ARG A 88 -2.72 -11.58 9.38
CA ARG A 88 -2.41 -12.08 8.03
C ARG A 88 -0.93 -11.93 7.74
N ARG A 89 -0.43 -12.82 6.88
CA ARG A 89 0.94 -12.78 6.37
C ARG A 89 1.00 -11.84 5.17
N LEU A 90 2.09 -11.10 5.05
CA LEU A 90 2.44 -10.43 3.79
C LEU A 90 2.87 -11.52 2.80
N GLU A 91 2.07 -11.73 1.74
CA GLU A 91 2.36 -12.74 0.72
C GLU A 91 3.19 -12.13 -0.42
N SER A 92 2.78 -10.98 -0.94
CA SER A 92 3.47 -10.28 -2.02
C SER A 92 3.46 -8.77 -1.83
N ILE A 93 4.43 -8.11 -2.47
CA ILE A 93 4.50 -6.66 -2.62
C ILE A 93 5.11 -6.37 -3.98
N GLU A 94 4.37 -5.69 -4.85
CA GLU A 94 4.72 -5.52 -6.26
C GLU A 94 4.30 -4.14 -6.76
N GLN A 95 5.04 -3.62 -7.75
CA GLN A 95 4.65 -2.41 -8.44
C GLN A 95 3.63 -2.80 -9.53
N LEU A 96 2.53 -2.07 -9.61
CA LEU A 96 1.57 -2.24 -10.69
C LEU A 96 2.00 -1.41 -11.91
N GLY A 97 2.35 -2.10 -12.99
CA GLY A 97 2.76 -1.51 -14.26
C GLY A 97 3.93 -0.54 -14.11
N MET A 98 3.85 0.58 -14.82
CA MET A 98 4.91 1.61 -14.82
C MET A 98 4.67 2.73 -13.81
N ASP A 99 3.44 2.89 -13.33
CA ASP A 99 3.07 3.94 -12.40
C ASP A 99 3.60 3.67 -11.00
N ARG A 100 3.64 4.73 -10.17
CA ARG A 100 4.04 4.61 -8.76
C ARG A 100 2.88 4.11 -7.91
N ILE A 101 2.37 2.93 -8.28
CA ILE A 101 1.30 2.20 -7.63
C ILE A 101 1.87 0.89 -7.12
N ILE A 102 1.53 0.53 -5.89
CA ILE A 102 1.99 -0.71 -5.25
C ILE A 102 0.78 -1.53 -4.89
N ASP A 103 0.81 -2.81 -5.22
CA ASP A 103 -0.07 -3.81 -4.63
C ASP A 103 0.68 -4.54 -3.52
N ILE A 104 0.05 -4.60 -2.34
CA ILE A 104 0.55 -5.34 -1.18
C ILE A 104 -0.51 -6.37 -0.80
N GLN A 105 -0.21 -7.64 -1.03
CA GLN A 105 -1.14 -8.74 -0.74
C GLN A 105 -0.92 -9.30 0.66
N PHE A 106 -2.02 -9.46 1.39
CA PHE A 106 -2.04 -10.11 2.70
C PHE A 106 -2.95 -11.34 2.70
N GLY A 107 -2.39 -12.50 3.00
CA GLY A 107 -3.08 -13.79 2.87
C GLY A 107 -3.22 -14.24 1.41
N SER A 108 -3.78 -15.44 1.22
CA SER A 108 -3.83 -16.12 -0.08
C SER A 108 -5.23 -16.65 -0.40
N GLY A 109 -5.47 -16.94 -1.68
CA GLY A 109 -6.75 -17.41 -2.19
C GLY A 109 -7.89 -16.42 -1.89
N GLU A 110 -9.08 -16.94 -1.62
CA GLU A 110 -10.27 -16.14 -1.28
C GLU A 110 -10.15 -15.36 0.04
N ALA A 111 -9.15 -15.70 0.86
CA ALA A 111 -8.84 -15.00 2.10
C ALA A 111 -7.80 -13.87 1.89
N ALA A 112 -7.38 -13.60 0.65
CA ALA A 112 -6.48 -12.50 0.35
C ALA A 112 -7.18 -11.14 0.47
N TYR A 113 -6.40 -10.15 0.89
CA TYR A 113 -6.76 -8.74 0.79
C TYR A 113 -5.59 -7.98 0.19
N HIS A 114 -5.88 -7.00 -0.65
CA HIS A 114 -4.88 -6.17 -1.29
C HIS A 114 -4.93 -4.76 -0.74
N LEU A 115 -3.76 -4.21 -0.43
CA LEU A 115 -3.60 -2.80 -0.06
C LEU A 115 -2.90 -2.07 -1.20
N ILE A 116 -3.68 -1.35 -2.00
CA ILE A 116 -3.17 -0.58 -3.12
C ILE A 116 -2.72 0.79 -2.63
N VAL A 117 -1.47 1.16 -2.94
CA VAL A 117 -0.84 2.40 -2.49
C VAL A 117 -0.43 3.23 -3.69
N GLU A 118 -1.06 4.39 -3.87
CA GLU A 118 -0.73 5.36 -4.92
C GLU A 118 0.22 6.43 -4.35
N LEU A 119 1.44 6.51 -4.91
CA LEU A 119 2.50 7.43 -4.48
C LEU A 119 2.69 8.63 -5.43
N TYR A 120 1.65 8.98 -6.19
CA TYR A 120 1.63 10.12 -7.10
C TYR A 120 0.50 11.11 -6.77
N ASP A 121 0.55 12.30 -7.39
CA ASP A 121 -0.38 13.41 -7.15
C ASP A 121 -0.68 13.62 -5.66
N LYS A 122 -1.95 13.49 -5.26
CA LYS A 122 -2.45 13.65 -3.89
C LYS A 122 -2.45 12.34 -3.09
N GLY A 123 -2.10 11.23 -3.74
CA GLY A 123 -2.01 9.90 -3.18
C GLY A 123 -3.33 9.24 -2.84
N ASN A 124 -3.32 7.91 -2.77
CA ASN A 124 -4.43 7.11 -2.26
C ASN A 124 -3.90 5.84 -1.58
N ILE A 125 -4.68 5.31 -0.67
CA ILE A 125 -4.49 4.00 -0.05
C ILE A 125 -5.86 3.34 -0.07
N ILE A 126 -5.95 2.22 -0.78
CA ILE A 126 -7.18 1.50 -1.04
C ILE A 126 -7.04 0.08 -0.49
N LEU A 127 -7.97 -0.30 0.38
CA LEU A 127 -8.12 -1.68 0.83
C LEU A 127 -9.15 -2.37 -0.06
N THR A 128 -8.78 -3.52 -0.60
CA THR A 128 -9.66 -4.35 -1.43
C THR A 128 -9.66 -5.80 -0.96
N ASP A 129 -10.68 -6.57 -1.37
CA ASP A 129 -10.71 -8.02 -1.21
C ASP A 129 -9.86 -8.75 -2.28
N PHE A 130 -9.96 -10.08 -2.34
CA PHE A 130 -9.22 -10.91 -3.30
C PHE A 130 -9.63 -10.70 -4.77
N ASN A 131 -10.80 -10.12 -5.03
CA ASN A 131 -11.28 -9.78 -6.38
C ASN A 131 -11.04 -8.31 -6.73
N TYR A 132 -10.23 -7.60 -5.92
CA TYR A 132 -9.98 -6.17 -6.02
C TYR A 132 -11.24 -5.31 -5.85
N VAL A 133 -12.28 -5.80 -5.19
CA VAL A 133 -13.44 -4.98 -4.81
C VAL A 133 -13.06 -4.10 -3.62
N ILE A 134 -13.27 -2.79 -3.76
CA ILE A 134 -12.86 -1.78 -2.78
C ILE A 134 -13.71 -1.88 -1.52
N LEU A 135 -13.05 -2.18 -0.40
CA LEU A 135 -13.68 -2.27 0.92
C LEU A 135 -13.59 -0.94 1.68
N SER A 136 -12.53 -0.18 1.44
CA SER A 136 -12.25 1.09 2.10
C SER A 136 -11.17 1.85 1.33
N LEU A 137 -11.21 3.17 1.33
CA LEU A 137 -10.21 4.03 0.66
C LEU A 137 -10.12 5.37 1.37
N ILE A 138 -8.93 6.00 1.35
CA ILE A 138 -8.75 7.31 1.98
C ILE A 138 -9.34 8.45 1.15
N ARG A 139 -9.36 8.32 -0.18
CA ARG A 139 -9.90 9.33 -1.09
C ARG A 139 -10.82 8.68 -2.11
N LYS A 140 -12.06 9.16 -2.17
CA LYS A 140 -12.95 8.90 -3.29
C LYS A 140 -12.54 9.77 -4.47
N ARG A 141 -12.58 9.21 -5.67
CA ARG A 141 -12.33 9.92 -6.93
C ARG A 141 -13.34 9.41 -7.95
N THR A 142 -13.94 10.33 -8.70
CA THR A 142 -14.63 10.00 -9.95
C THR A 142 -13.88 10.77 -11.02
N ASP A 143 -13.27 10.06 -11.94
CA ASP A 143 -12.65 10.68 -13.10
C ASP A 143 -13.66 10.69 -14.24
N ALA A 144 -14.15 11.88 -14.59
CA ALA A 144 -15.13 12.05 -15.66
C ALA A 144 -14.56 11.76 -17.06
N THR A 145 -13.23 11.69 -17.19
CA THR A 145 -12.55 11.45 -18.48
C THR A 145 -12.22 9.99 -18.70
N THR A 146 -11.98 9.22 -17.63
CA THR A 146 -11.70 7.77 -17.72
C THR A 146 -12.87 6.89 -17.31
N ASP A 147 -13.99 7.49 -16.87
CA ASP A 147 -15.15 6.81 -16.25
C ASP A 147 -14.77 5.95 -15.02
N GLU A 148 -13.57 6.17 -14.46
CA GLU A 148 -13.10 5.40 -13.33
C GLU A 148 -13.66 5.97 -12.02
N ARG A 149 -14.35 5.10 -11.29
CA ARG A 149 -14.93 5.42 -9.99
C ARG A 149 -14.22 4.68 -8.87
N PHE A 150 -13.47 5.43 -8.08
CA PHE A 150 -12.85 4.96 -6.85
C PHE A 150 -13.83 5.21 -5.70
N ALA A 151 -14.63 4.19 -5.40
CA ALA A 151 -15.58 4.19 -4.29
C ALA A 151 -15.70 2.79 -3.68
N VAL A 152 -16.24 2.71 -2.46
CA VAL A 152 -16.50 1.43 -1.81
C VAL A 152 -17.50 0.62 -2.65
N ASN A 153 -17.25 -0.69 -2.76
CA ASN A 153 -17.96 -1.68 -3.59
C ASN A 153 -17.69 -1.60 -5.10
N GLU A 154 -16.86 -0.67 -5.57
CA GLU A 154 -16.38 -0.67 -6.96
C GLU A 154 -15.15 -1.58 -7.09
N LYS A 155 -14.90 -2.13 -8.28
CA LYS A 155 -13.68 -2.90 -8.57
C LYS A 155 -12.52 -1.94 -8.88
N TYR A 156 -11.37 -2.13 -8.23
CA TYR A 156 -10.16 -1.37 -8.56
C TYR A 156 -9.64 -1.83 -9.94
N PRO A 157 -9.35 -0.93 -10.88
CA PRO A 157 -9.07 -1.26 -12.27
C PRO A 157 -7.61 -1.73 -12.48
N ILE A 158 -7.24 -2.87 -11.90
CA ILE A 158 -5.88 -3.44 -12.08
C ILE A 158 -5.58 -3.83 -13.54
N GLU A 159 -6.60 -4.13 -14.34
CA GLU A 159 -6.47 -4.55 -15.74
C GLU A 159 -6.11 -3.37 -16.67
N GLY A 160 -6.44 -2.14 -16.28
CA GLY A 160 -6.10 -0.92 -17.04
C GLY A 160 -4.69 -0.40 -16.79
N VAL A 161 -3.90 -1.09 -15.96
CA VAL A 161 -2.55 -0.69 -15.59
C VAL A 161 -1.60 -0.92 -16.77
N LYS A 162 -1.01 0.16 -17.29
CA LYS A 162 -0.04 0.11 -18.39
C LYS A 162 1.22 -0.65 -18.00
N GLN A 163 1.50 -1.71 -18.73
CA GLN A 163 2.69 -2.53 -18.57
C GLN A 163 3.87 -1.95 -19.35
N PRO A 164 5.12 -2.24 -18.95
CA PRO A 164 6.30 -1.84 -19.71
C PRO A 164 6.27 -2.29 -21.18
N GLU A 165 5.77 -3.49 -21.45
CA GLU A 165 5.61 -4.05 -22.79
C GLU A 165 4.66 -3.24 -23.70
N ASP A 166 3.67 -2.56 -23.14
CA ASP A 166 2.71 -1.76 -23.93
C ASP A 166 3.36 -0.54 -24.62
N LEU A 167 4.52 -0.09 -24.12
CA LEU A 167 5.31 0.97 -24.76
C LEU A 167 6.14 0.46 -25.95
N LEU A 168 6.47 -0.83 -25.98
CA LEU A 168 7.29 -1.44 -27.02
C LEU A 168 6.45 -1.86 -28.25
N SER A 169 5.12 -1.93 -28.11
CA SER A 169 4.20 -2.24 -29.20
C SER A 169 3.73 -1.01 -30.00
N LEU A 170 4.29 0.17 -29.73
CA LEU A 170 3.96 1.44 -30.40
C LEU A 170 4.90 1.78 -31.57
N GLU A 171 5.68 0.82 -32.06
CA GLU A 171 6.50 0.94 -33.29
C GLU A 171 5.91 0.17 -34.47
#